data_AF-A0A957FSU7-F1
#
_entry.id   AF-A0A957FSU7-F1
#
_cell.length_a   1.000
_cell.length_b   1.000
_cell.length_c   1.000
_cell.angle_alpha   90.00
_cell.angle_beta   90.00
_cell.angle_gamma   90.00
#
_symmetry.space_group_name_H-M   'P 1'
#
loop_
_entity.id
_entity.type
_entity.pdbx_description
1 polymer ?
#
loop_
_entity_poly.entity_id
_entity_poly.type
_entity_poly.pdbx_seq_one_letter_code
_entity_poly.pdbx_strand_id
1 'polypeptide(L)' 'DLQPFLTAVQSAPEINQAAVQNGEMTVTVDDAAEALPLLIAQASEHHLRIRSIDIEEPNLETVFLHLTGRALRD' A
#
# COMPACT_ATOMS: atom_id res chain seq x y z
N ASP A 1 6.64 11.75 14.33
CA ASP A 1 6.15 10.40 14.67
C ASP A 1 5.09 9.92 13.70
N LEU A 2 5.25 8.70 13.18
CA LEU A 2 4.28 8.05 12.29
C LEU A 2 3.35 7.06 13.02
N GLN A 3 3.62 6.76 14.30
CA GLN A 3 2.78 5.88 15.12
C GLN A 3 1.31 6.32 15.22
N PRO A 4 0.96 7.59 15.50
CA PRO A 4 -0.45 7.98 15.57
C PRO A 4 -1.15 7.86 14.21
N PHE A 5 -0.40 8.06 13.12
CA PHE A 5 -0.92 7.91 11.76
C PHE A 5 -1.15 6.44 11.40
N LEU A 6 -0.25 5.55 11.81
CA LEU A 6 -0.43 4.11 11.65
C LEU A 6 -1.74 3.62 12.29
N THR A 7 -2.05 4.06 13.51
CA THR A 7 -3.30 3.68 14.20
C THR A 7 -4.54 4.21 13.49
N ALA A 8 -4.48 5.44 12.96
CA ALA A 8 -5.58 6.01 12.19
C ALA A 8 -5.82 5.22 10.90
N VAL A 9 -4.76 4.90 10.15
CA VAL A 9 -4.82 4.12 8.91
C VAL A 9 -5.29 2.69 9.19
N GLN A 10 -4.80 2.01 10.24
CA GLN A 10 -5.26 0.67 10.61
C GLN A 10 -6.74 0.60 11.00
N SER A 11 -7.36 1.72 11.38
CA SER A 11 -8.78 1.77 11.72
C SER A 11 -9.70 1.96 10.51
N ALA A 12 -9.13 2.23 9.32
CA ALA A 12 -9.90 2.40 8.09
C ALA A 12 -10.29 1.03 7.50
N PRO A 13 -11.54 0.83 7.07
CA PRO A 13 -12.07 -0.47 6.65
C PRO A 13 -11.50 -0.97 5.32
N GLU A 14 -10.98 -0.07 4.51
CA GLU A 14 -10.32 -0.30 3.21
C GLU A 14 -8.86 -0.76 3.32
N ILE A 15 -8.29 -0.76 4.54
CA ILE A 15 -6.90 -1.10 4.80
C ILE A 15 -6.84 -2.54 5.32
N ASN A 16 -6.20 -3.42 4.56
CA ASN A 16 -5.99 -4.80 4.98
C ASN A 16 -4.86 -4.91 5.99
N GLN A 17 -3.78 -4.16 5.76
CA GLN A 17 -2.62 -4.14 6.66
C GLN A 17 -1.90 -2.80 6.53
N ALA A 18 -1.39 -2.28 7.64
CA ALA A 18 -0.46 -1.17 7.62
C ALA A 18 0.68 -1.43 8.60
N ALA A 19 1.90 -1.08 8.21
CA ALA A 19 3.10 -1.22 9.01
C ALA A 19 4.04 -0.03 8.78
N VAL A 20 4.76 0.38 9.83
CA VAL A 20 5.82 1.39 9.73
C VAL A 20 7.15 0.73 10.01
N GLN A 21 8.11 0.87 9.10
CA GLN A 21 9.49 0.40 9.27
C GLN A 21 10.46 1.46 8.79
N ASN A 22 11.50 1.76 9.57
CA ASN A 22 12.58 2.69 9.21
C ASN A 22 12.12 4.09 8.76
N GLY A 23 10.94 4.56 9.21
CA GLY A 23 10.36 5.84 8.81
C GLY A 23 9.55 5.81 7.51
N GLU A 24 9.35 4.63 6.94
CA GLU A 24 8.48 4.38 5.81
C GLU A 24 7.21 3.65 6.28
N MET A 25 6.07 3.97 5.66
CA MET A 25 4.80 3.31 5.96
C MET A 25 4.37 2.50 4.74
N THR A 26 4.26 1.19 4.94
CA THR A 26 3.74 0.27 3.94
C THR A 26 2.28 -0.05 4.27
N VAL A 27 1.41 0.09 3.27
CA VAL A 27 -0.02 -0.16 3.41
C VAL A 27 -0.43 -1.17 2.34
N THR A 28 -1.14 -2.21 2.76
CA THR A 28 -1.73 -3.22 1.90
C THR A 28 -3.23 -2.99 1.82
N VAL A 29 -3.73 -2.88 0.60
CA VAL A 29 -5.13 -2.56 0.27
C VAL A 29 -5.56 -3.48 -0.87
N ASP A 30 -6.86 -3.72 -1.00
CA ASP A 30 -7.42 -4.48 -2.13
C ASP A 30 -7.36 -3.66 -3.43
N ASP A 31 -7.64 -2.36 -3.34
CA ASP A 31 -7.59 -1.45 -4.48
C ASP A 31 -6.79 -0.19 -4.12
N ALA A 32 -5.63 -0.05 -4.76
CA ALA A 32 -4.77 1.11 -4.57
C ALA A 32 -5.40 2.40 -5.09
N ALA A 33 -6.21 2.36 -6.16
CA ALA A 33 -6.83 3.53 -6.75
C ALA A 33 -7.93 4.12 -5.84
N GLU A 34 -8.66 3.27 -5.11
CA GLU A 34 -9.64 3.71 -4.12
C GLU A 34 -8.99 4.19 -2.82
N ALA A 35 -7.96 3.49 -2.35
CA ALA A 35 -7.30 3.82 -1.08
C ALA A 35 -6.39 5.06 -1.15
N LEU A 36 -5.76 5.35 -2.30
CA LEU A 36 -4.85 6.49 -2.46
C LEU A 36 -5.46 7.84 -2.02
N PRO A 37 -6.63 8.27 -2.54
CA PRO A 37 -7.21 9.56 -2.16
C PRO A 37 -7.55 9.62 -0.66
N LEU A 38 -7.94 8.50 -0.06
CA LEU A 38 -8.27 8.41 1.36
C LEU A 38 -7.03 8.51 2.23
N LEU A 39 -5.95 7.81 1.86
CA LEU A 39 -4.64 7.92 2.52
C LEU A 39 -4.06 9.34 2.42
N ILE A 40 -4.21 10.01 1.27
CA ILE A 40 -3.75 11.39 1.07
C ILE A 40 -4.57 12.37 1.93
N ALA A 41 -5.89 12.18 2.00
CA ALA A 41 -6.76 12.99 2.85
C ALA A 41 -6.38 12.84 4.33
N GLN A 42 -6.22 11.60 4.81
CA GLN A 42 -5.78 11.32 6.17
C GLN A 42 -4.39 11.90 6.47
N ALA A 43 -3.44 11.75 5.56
CA ALA A 43 -2.10 12.35 5.71
C ALA A 43 -2.18 13.88 5.83
N SER A 44 -3.06 14.52 5.05
CA SER A 44 -3.28 15.97 5.09
C SER A 44 -3.90 16.42 6.41
N GLU A 45 -4.88 15.69 6.96
CA GLU A 45 -5.47 15.97 8.28
C GLU A 45 -4.43 15.88 9.40
N HIS A 46 -3.52 14.92 9.29
CA HIS A 46 -2.41 14.73 10.22
C HIS A 46 -1.20 15.65 9.96
N HIS A 47 -1.31 16.61 9.02
CA HIS A 47 -0.25 17.55 8.65
C HIS A 47 1.05 16.86 8.18
N LEU A 48 0.93 15.65 7.63
CA LEU A 48 2.03 14.88 7.08
C LEU A 48 2.27 15.25 5.62
N ARG A 49 3.54 15.47 5.25
CA ARG A 49 3.94 15.65 3.85
C ARG A 49 4.36 14.33 3.24
N ILE A 50 3.60 13.87 2.26
CA ILE A 50 3.96 12.74 1.42
C ILE A 50 5.06 13.19 0.46
N ARG A 51 6.20 12.47 0.42
CA ARG A 51 7.34 12.80 -0.46
C ARG A 51 7.41 11.92 -1.71
N SER A 52 7.05 10.65 -1.55
CA SER A 52 6.95 9.66 -2.61
C SER A 52 5.75 8.77 -2.30
N ILE A 53 5.11 8.26 -3.34
CA ILE A 53 4.13 7.18 -3.24
C ILE A 53 4.55 6.16 -4.29
N ASP A 54 4.83 4.96 -3.84
CA ASP A 54 5.22 3.84 -4.68
C ASP A 54 4.08 2.81 -4.57
N ILE A 55 3.44 2.52 -5.70
CA ILE A 55 2.33 1.55 -5.78
C ILE A 55 2.88 0.31 -6.47
N GLU A 56 2.84 -0.82 -5.78
CA GLU A 56 3.25 -2.10 -6.33
C GLU A 56 2.01 -2.98 -6.51
N GLU A 57 1.53 -3.08 -7.75
CA GLU A 57 0.48 -4.04 -8.09
C GLU A 57 1.10 -5.44 -8.19
N PRO A 58 0.46 -6.48 -7.63
CA PRO A 58 0.92 -7.85 -7.80
C PRO A 58 0.93 -8.19 -9.30
N ASN A 59 2.11 -8.33 -9.89
CA ASN A 59 2.23 -8.66 -11.30
C ASN A 59 1.78 -10.11 -11.56
N LEU A 60 0.92 -10.30 -12.56
CA LEU A 60 0.46 -11.62 -12.97
C LEU A 60 1.59 -12.52 -13.50
N GLU A 61 2.74 -11.95 -13.88
CA GLU A 61 3.90 -12.69 -14.38
C GLU A 61 4.56 -13.57 -13.28
N THR A 62 4.56 -13.10 -12.02
CA THR A 62 5.08 -13.85 -10.86
C THR A 62 4.15 -15.01 -10.48
N VAL A 63 2.84 -14.80 -10.55
CA VAL A 63 1.84 -15.86 -10.29
C VAL A 63 1.86 -16.89 -11.43
N PHE A 64 2.08 -16.44 -12.67
CA PHE A 64 2.15 -17.31 -13.84
C PHE A 64 3.35 -18.27 -13.79
N LEU A 65 4.52 -17.77 -13.36
CA LEU A 65 5.74 -18.58 -13.17
C LEU A 65 5.56 -19.65 -12.09
N HIS A 66 4.88 -19.33 -10.99
CA HIS A 66 4.77 -20.22 -9.82
C HIS A 66 3.80 -21.41 -10.05
N LEU A 67 2.81 -21.27 -10.93
CA LEU A 67 1.80 -22.31 -11.17
C LEU A 67 2.09 -23.25 -12.35
N THR A 68 2.93 -22.85 -13.30
CA THR A 68 3.15 -23.63 -14.53
C THR A 68 4.61 -23.98 -14.81
N GLY A 69 5.57 -23.35 -14.10
CA GLY A 69 7.00 -23.56 -14.34
C GLY A 69 7.46 -23.18 -15.75
N ARG A 70 6.66 -22.42 -16.51
CA ARG A 70 7.05 -21.91 -17.83
C ARG A 70 6.71 -20.43 -17.94
N ALA A 71 7.73 -19.62 -18.26
CA ALA A 71 7.54 -18.23 -18.65
C ALA A 71 6.64 -18.18 -19.90
N LEU A 72 5.62 -17.33 -19.87
CA LEU A 72 4.80 -17.05 -21.04
C LEU A 72 5.62 -16.14 -21.97
N ARG A 73 6.48 -16.74 -22.80
CA ARG A 73 7.16 -16.01 -23.87
C ARG A 73 6.90 -16.71 -25.20
N ASP A 74 6.05 -16.07 -26.00
CA ASP A 74 6.24 -15.79 -27.42
C ASP A 74 5.89 -14.32 -27.65
#